data_AF-A0A0M9E8H5-F1
#
_entry.id   AF-A0A0M9E8H5-F1
#
_cell.length_a   1.000
_cell.length_b   1.000
_cell.length_c   1.000
_cell.angle_alpha   90.00
_cell.angle_beta   90.00
_cell.angle_gamma   90.00
#
_symmetry.space_group_name_H-M   'P 1'
#
loop_
_entity.id
_entity.type
_entity.pdbx_description
1 polymer ?
#
loop_
_entity_poly.entity_id
_entity_poly.type
_entity_poly.pdbx_seq_one_letter_code
_entity_poly.pdbx_strand_id
1 'polypeptide(L)'
;MKYISPKRIFEDSGYVDPEKSYHVNLENVVNRHNQDMKTMVDNSRYFSVFAPRQSGKTTFFKKFAKDLEKNSDYIFILMSFENCEDHNLIIFYHHIQELIYEQLINRLAAIQCHQLNTVQDFLSTHKLIDSYSFYRLFRELNKIITQ
;
A
#
# COMPACT_ATOMS: atom_id res chain seq x y z
N MET A 1 25.84 -36.03 17.89
CA MET A 1 25.25 -35.28 16.75
C MET A 1 25.65 -33.82 16.86
N LYS A 2 26.26 -33.22 15.82
CA LYS A 2 26.48 -31.76 15.78
C LYS A 2 25.13 -31.10 15.44
N TYR A 3 24.65 -30.19 16.27
CA TYR A 3 23.46 -29.40 16.00
C TYR A 3 23.72 -28.53 14.76
N ILE A 4 22.85 -28.65 13.76
CA ILE A 4 22.86 -27.80 12.57
C ILE A 4 21.78 -26.76 12.79
N SER A 5 22.17 -25.48 12.82
CA SER A 5 21.20 -24.40 12.99
C SER A 5 20.22 -24.40 11.80
N PRO A 6 18.91 -24.29 12.04
CA PRO A 6 17.93 -24.25 10.95
C PRO A 6 18.19 -23.03 10.06
N LYS A 7 18.07 -23.21 8.74
CA LYS A 7 18.25 -22.13 7.74
C LYS A 7 17.22 -21.00 7.87
N ARG A 8 16.10 -21.27 8.54
CA ARG A 8 15.01 -20.33 8.77
C ARG A 8 14.66 -20.27 10.26
N ILE A 9 14.20 -19.11 10.69
CA ILE A 9 13.79 -18.87 12.09
C ILE A 9 12.26 -18.75 12.22
N PHE A 10 11.75 -18.96 13.43
CA PHE A 10 10.38 -18.55 13.75
C PHE A 10 10.43 -17.10 14.21
N GLU A 11 9.65 -16.26 13.54
CA GLU A 11 9.59 -14.82 13.79
C GLU A 11 8.57 -14.53 14.90
N ASP A 12 8.90 -13.61 15.81
CA ASP A 12 8.00 -13.12 16.87
C ASP A 12 7.33 -11.78 16.52
N SER A 13 7.82 -11.11 15.48
CA SER A 13 7.25 -9.87 14.95
C SER A 13 6.01 -10.07 14.07
N GLY A 14 5.22 -9.01 13.89
CA GLY A 14 3.99 -9.06 13.09
C GLY A 14 4.21 -9.18 11.57
N TYR A 15 5.42 -8.86 11.09
CA TYR A 15 5.85 -9.03 9.70
C TYR A 15 6.83 -10.19 9.61
N VAL A 16 6.51 -11.17 8.78
CA VAL A 16 7.40 -12.31 8.53
C VAL A 16 8.11 -12.11 7.18
N ASP A 17 9.44 -12.11 7.18
CA ASP A 17 10.27 -12.15 5.97
C ASP A 17 10.25 -13.57 5.39
N PRO A 18 9.61 -13.80 4.22
CA PRO A 18 9.45 -15.12 3.61
C PRO A 18 10.77 -15.86 3.31
N GLU A 19 11.87 -15.12 3.14
CA GLU A 19 13.18 -15.68 2.80
C GLU A 19 13.93 -16.20 4.02
N LYS A 20 13.72 -15.56 5.18
CA LYS A 20 14.46 -15.81 6.42
C LYS A 20 13.66 -16.59 7.45
N SER A 21 12.34 -16.57 7.35
CA SER A 21 11.46 -17.10 8.40
C SER A 21 10.44 -18.10 7.86
N TYR A 22 10.03 -19.02 8.73
CA TYR A 22 8.93 -19.93 8.43
C TYR A 22 7.62 -19.14 8.33
N HIS A 23 6.87 -19.34 7.24
CA HIS A 23 5.58 -18.69 7.01
C HIS A 23 4.68 -19.60 6.18
N VAL A 24 3.38 -19.33 6.24
CA VAL A 24 2.37 -19.99 5.40
C VAL A 24 2.00 -19.04 4.27
N ASN A 25 2.07 -19.52 3.03
CA ASN A 25 1.58 -18.77 1.88
C ASN A 25 0.05 -18.80 1.86
N LEU A 26 -0.54 -17.61 1.75
CA LEU A 26 -1.99 -17.43 1.68
C LEU A 26 -2.46 -17.35 0.21
N GLU A 27 -2.16 -18.37 -0.59
CA GLU A 27 -2.37 -18.37 -2.05
C GLU A 27 -3.84 -18.54 -2.49
N ASN A 28 -4.70 -19.07 -1.61
CA ASN A 28 -6.10 -19.39 -1.94
C ASN A 28 -7.12 -18.53 -1.16
N VAL A 29 -6.71 -17.33 -0.73
CA VAL A 29 -7.61 -16.43 0.00
C VAL A 29 -8.54 -15.72 -0.99
N VAL A 30 -9.80 -16.15 -0.99
CA VAL A 30 -10.88 -15.60 -1.83
C VAL A 30 -12.05 -15.13 -0.97
N ASN A 31 -12.84 -14.20 -1.51
CA ASN A 31 -14.10 -13.78 -0.90
C ASN A 31 -15.23 -14.82 -1.14
N ARG A 32 -16.45 -14.53 -0.66
CA ARG A 32 -17.64 -15.41 -0.82
C ARG A 32 -18.07 -15.64 -2.28
N HIS A 33 -17.57 -14.85 -3.21
CA HIS A 33 -17.82 -14.97 -4.64
C HIS A 33 -16.64 -15.62 -5.39
N ASN A 34 -15.72 -16.27 -4.66
CA ASN A 34 -14.53 -16.89 -5.22
C ASN A 34 -13.61 -15.93 -5.98
N GLN A 35 -13.54 -14.66 -5.54
CA GLN A 35 -12.64 -13.66 -6.09
C GLN A 35 -11.44 -13.43 -5.16
N ASP A 36 -10.24 -13.45 -5.73
CA ASP A 36 -9.01 -13.07 -5.03
C ASP A 36 -8.87 -11.54 -4.95
N MET A 37 -7.81 -11.07 -4.25
CA MET A 37 -7.54 -9.64 -4.10
C MET A 37 -7.33 -8.93 -5.42
N LYS A 38 -6.62 -9.55 -6.37
CA LYS A 38 -6.34 -8.95 -7.68
C LYS A 38 -7.65 -8.71 -8.44
N THR A 39 -8.49 -9.73 -8.53
CA THR A 39 -9.82 -9.67 -9.15
C THR A 39 -10.69 -8.59 -8.52
N MET A 40 -10.62 -8.41 -7.19
CA MET A 40 -11.36 -7.35 -6.52
C MET A 40 -10.82 -5.95 -6.86
N VAL A 41 -9.51 -5.76 -6.89
CA VAL A 41 -8.86 -4.50 -7.29
C VAL A 41 -9.21 -4.14 -8.74
N ASP A 42 -9.10 -5.10 -9.66
CA ASP A 42 -9.38 -4.91 -11.09
C ASP A 42 -10.83 -4.47 -11.33
N ASN A 43 -11.75 -4.95 -10.49
CA ASN A 43 -13.17 -4.58 -10.52
C ASN A 43 -13.49 -3.31 -9.71
N SER A 44 -12.47 -2.52 -9.31
CA SER A 44 -12.64 -1.30 -8.50
C SER A 44 -13.39 -1.52 -7.18
N ARG A 45 -13.26 -2.70 -6.56
CA ARG A 45 -13.96 -3.06 -5.33
C ARG A 45 -13.15 -2.73 -4.09
N TYR A 46 -13.78 -2.08 -3.12
CA TYR A 46 -13.28 -2.02 -1.76
C TYR A 46 -13.43 -3.37 -1.07
N PHE A 47 -12.42 -3.77 -0.29
CA PHE A 47 -12.47 -4.93 0.58
C PHE A 47 -11.71 -4.69 1.89
N SER A 48 -12.09 -5.44 2.92
CA SER A 48 -11.40 -5.48 4.21
C SER A 48 -10.94 -6.90 4.51
N VAL A 49 -9.77 -7.03 5.12
CA VAL A 49 -9.25 -8.33 5.58
C VAL A 49 -9.23 -8.31 7.09
N PHE A 50 -10.19 -9.02 7.70
CA PHE A 50 -10.29 -9.17 9.14
C PHE A 50 -9.77 -10.54 9.55
N ALA A 51 -8.66 -10.59 10.27
CA ALA A 51 -8.12 -11.82 10.83
C ALA A 51 -7.37 -11.57 12.16
N PRO A 52 -7.25 -12.56 13.06
CA PRO A 52 -6.55 -12.42 14.35
C PRO A 52 -5.10 -11.95 14.22
N ARG A 53 -4.53 -11.31 15.26
CA ARG A 53 -3.11 -10.87 15.25
C ARG A 53 -2.17 -12.02 14.84
N GLN A 54 -1.06 -11.68 14.16
CA GLN A 54 -0.05 -12.62 13.67
C GLN A 54 -0.53 -13.67 12.65
N SER A 55 -1.72 -13.53 12.06
CA SER A 55 -2.19 -14.43 10.98
C SER A 55 -1.51 -14.20 9.61
N GLY A 56 -0.39 -13.48 9.54
CA GLY A 56 0.31 -13.18 8.28
C GLY A 56 -0.33 -12.11 7.38
N LYS A 57 -1.34 -11.37 7.84
CA LYS A 57 -2.01 -10.30 7.05
C LYS A 57 -1.03 -9.30 6.45
N THR A 58 -0.14 -8.74 7.26
CA THR A 58 0.81 -7.70 6.83
C THR A 58 1.77 -8.26 5.78
N THR A 59 2.28 -9.47 5.97
CA THR A 59 3.11 -10.16 4.97
C THR A 59 2.34 -10.38 3.67
N PHE A 60 1.08 -10.81 3.76
CA PHE A 60 0.22 -11.04 2.60
C PHE A 60 -0.04 -9.75 1.80
N PHE A 61 -0.42 -8.65 2.45
CA PHE A 61 -0.60 -7.34 1.81
C PHE A 61 0.70 -6.82 1.20
N LYS A 62 1.84 -6.95 1.88
CA LYS A 62 3.14 -6.52 1.34
C LYS A 62 3.57 -7.33 0.12
N LYS A 63 3.27 -8.63 0.07
CA LYS A 63 3.50 -9.46 -1.12
C LYS A 63 2.63 -8.98 -2.28
N PHE A 64 1.33 -8.81 -2.04
CA PHE A 64 0.39 -8.30 -3.03
C PHE A 64 0.78 -6.91 -3.56
N ALA A 65 1.21 -6.00 -2.68
CA ALA A 65 1.75 -4.68 -3.02
C ALA A 65 2.93 -4.77 -3.99
N LYS A 66 3.95 -5.59 -3.67
CA LYS A 66 5.11 -5.81 -4.54
C LYS A 66 4.74 -6.38 -5.90
N ASP A 67 3.72 -7.24 -5.96
CA ASP A 67 3.25 -7.81 -7.22
C ASP A 67 2.46 -6.77 -8.05
N LEU A 68 1.68 -5.90 -7.41
CA LEU A 68 1.04 -4.75 -8.08
C LEU A 68 2.07 -3.75 -8.61
N GLU A 69 3.15 -3.48 -7.88
CA GLU A 69 4.22 -2.57 -8.31
C GLU A 69 4.89 -3.02 -9.62
N LYS A 70 4.90 -4.32 -9.93
CA LYS A 70 5.43 -4.83 -11.21
C LYS A 70 4.57 -4.46 -12.41
N ASN A 71 3.30 -4.10 -12.21
CA ASN A 71 2.37 -3.76 -13.27
C ASN A 71 2.21 -2.23 -13.36
N SER A 72 2.58 -1.65 -14.50
CA SER A 72 2.52 -0.21 -14.77
C SER A 72 1.11 0.38 -14.80
N ASP A 73 0.08 -0.44 -14.94
CA ASP A 73 -1.32 -0.01 -14.99
C ASP A 73 -1.80 0.46 -13.61
N TYR A 74 -1.10 0.09 -12.54
CA TYR A 74 -1.43 0.45 -11.16
C TYR A 74 -0.47 1.51 -10.60
N ILE A 75 -1.07 2.52 -9.98
CA ILE A 75 -0.42 3.41 -9.03
C ILE A 75 -0.76 2.90 -7.64
N PHE A 76 0.20 2.20 -7.03
CA PHE A 76 0.04 1.65 -5.69
C PHE A 76 0.53 2.64 -4.63
N ILE A 77 -0.24 2.79 -3.55
CA ILE A 77 0.10 3.63 -2.39
C ILE A 77 -0.13 2.80 -1.13
N LEU A 78 0.92 2.57 -0.35
CA LEU A 78 0.86 1.87 0.92
C LEU A 78 0.81 2.87 2.07
N MET A 79 -0.21 2.75 2.92
CA MET A 79 -0.38 3.60 4.10
C MET A 79 -0.40 2.74 5.36
N SER A 80 0.31 3.20 6.40
CA SER A 80 0.19 2.67 7.76
C SER A 80 -0.25 3.79 8.68
N PHE A 81 -1.21 3.50 9.56
CA PHE A 81 -1.74 4.43 10.55
C PHE A 81 -1.35 4.04 11.98
N GLU A 82 -0.46 3.06 12.14
CA GLU A 82 -0.07 2.50 13.45
C GLU A 82 0.47 3.56 14.42
N ASN A 83 1.18 4.57 13.89
CA ASN A 83 1.81 5.63 14.68
C ASN A 83 0.99 6.95 14.68
N CYS A 84 -0.29 6.91 14.32
CA CYS A 84 -1.12 8.11 14.21
C CYS A 84 -2.05 8.34 15.41
N GLU A 85 -2.01 7.48 16.44
CA GLU A 85 -2.95 7.54 17.57
C GLU A 85 -2.90 8.88 18.33
N ASP A 86 -1.70 9.41 18.56
CA ASP A 86 -1.49 10.66 19.30
C ASP A 86 -1.50 11.92 18.42
N HIS A 87 -1.70 11.77 17.11
CA HIS A 87 -1.69 12.90 16.19
C HIS A 87 -2.98 13.71 16.29
N ASN A 88 -2.87 15.02 16.48
CA ASN A 88 -3.98 15.91 16.18
C ASN A 88 -4.24 15.96 14.67
N LEU A 89 -5.42 16.44 14.26
CA LEU A 89 -5.83 16.43 12.85
C LEU A 89 -4.84 17.15 11.91
N ILE A 90 -4.20 18.23 12.35
CA ILE A 90 -3.24 18.99 11.52
C ILE A 90 -2.00 18.13 11.26
N ILE A 91 -1.44 17.51 12.32
CA ILE A 91 -0.28 16.62 12.21
C ILE A 91 -0.63 15.38 11.40
N PHE A 92 -1.82 14.81 11.61
CA PHE A 92 -2.32 13.69 10.86
C PHE A 92 -2.36 13.97 9.37
N TYR A 93 -3.05 15.03 8.93
CA TYR A 93 -3.15 15.33 7.50
C TYR A 93 -1.80 15.74 6.90
N HIS A 94 -0.93 16.43 7.64
CA HIS A 94 0.42 16.73 7.18
C HIS A 94 1.23 15.44 6.93
N HIS A 95 1.21 14.51 7.88
CA HIS A 95 1.91 13.23 7.75
C HIS A 95 1.40 12.42 6.56
N ILE A 96 0.09 12.37 6.37
CA ILE A 96 -0.54 11.67 5.25
C ILE A 96 -0.20 12.34 3.91
N GLN A 97 -0.07 13.66 3.87
CA GLN A 97 0.38 14.39 2.69
C GLN A 97 1.78 13.96 2.26
N GLU A 98 2.74 13.97 3.18
CA GLU A 98 4.13 13.60 2.90
C GLU A 98 4.20 12.19 2.31
N LEU A 99 3.54 11.23 2.97
CA LEU A 99 3.54 9.83 2.55
C LEU A 99 2.89 9.62 1.17
N ILE A 100 1.75 10.24 0.91
CA ILE A 100 1.05 10.08 -0.37
C ILE A 100 1.83 10.74 -1.49
N TYR A 101 2.34 11.96 -1.27
CA TYR A 101 2.99 12.74 -2.32
C TYR A 101 4.30 12.10 -2.75
N GLU A 102 5.11 11.67 -1.78
CA GLU A 102 6.37 10.98 -2.04
C GLU A 102 6.12 9.69 -2.85
N GLN A 103 5.20 8.83 -2.38
CA GLN A 103 4.88 7.57 -3.06
C GLN A 103 4.33 7.81 -4.47
N LEU A 104 3.46 8.80 -4.65
CA LEU A 104 2.87 9.11 -5.95
C LEU A 104 3.93 9.56 -6.94
N ILE A 105 4.79 10.51 -6.57
CA ILE A 105 5.88 11.01 -7.44
C ILE A 105 6.83 9.87 -7.79
N ASN A 106 7.28 9.11 -6.79
CA ASN A 106 8.21 7.99 -7.00
C ASN A 106 7.61 6.94 -7.95
N ARG A 107 6.32 6.61 -7.77
CA ARG A 107 5.64 5.64 -8.62
C ARG A 107 5.47 6.15 -10.05
N LEU A 108 4.99 7.38 -10.23
CA LEU A 108 4.80 7.99 -11.54
C LEU A 108 6.12 8.11 -12.32
N ALA A 109 7.22 8.43 -11.63
CA ALA A 109 8.55 8.44 -12.22
C ALA A 109 8.99 7.03 -12.64
N ALA A 110 8.77 6.02 -11.79
CA ALA A 110 9.13 4.63 -12.09
C ALA A 110 8.40 4.06 -13.31
N ILE A 111 7.12 4.43 -13.51
CA ILE A 111 6.33 4.02 -14.69
C ILE A 111 6.50 4.95 -15.90
N GLN A 112 7.40 5.94 -15.82
CA GLN A 112 7.64 6.93 -16.88
C GLN A 112 6.37 7.66 -17.34
N CYS A 113 5.52 8.07 -16.39
CA CYS A 113 4.29 8.78 -16.68
C CYS A 113 4.58 10.13 -17.35
N HIS A 114 3.96 10.37 -18.52
CA HIS A 114 4.12 11.60 -19.30
C HIS A 114 3.65 12.85 -18.54
N GLN A 115 2.65 12.70 -17.66
CA GLN A 115 2.06 13.79 -16.88
C GLN A 115 2.78 14.02 -15.53
N LEU A 116 3.93 13.39 -15.26
CA LEU A 116 4.67 13.50 -13.99
C LEU A 116 4.90 14.97 -13.58
N ASN A 117 5.38 15.82 -14.50
CA ASN A 117 5.66 17.23 -14.19
C ASN A 117 4.39 17.98 -13.79
N THR A 118 3.28 17.76 -14.52
CA THR A 118 1.99 18.38 -14.21
C THR A 118 1.46 17.92 -12.85
N VAL A 119 1.66 16.65 -12.49
CA VAL A 119 1.31 16.15 -11.16
C VAL A 119 2.19 16.81 -10.09
N GLN A 120 3.51 16.92 -10.30
CA GLN A 120 4.42 17.59 -9.36
C GLN A 120 4.04 19.05 -9.12
N ASP A 121 3.72 19.80 -10.19
CA ASP A 121 3.26 21.18 -10.10
C ASP A 121 1.98 21.29 -9.27
N PHE A 122 1.02 20.40 -9.52
CA PHE A 122 -0.23 20.34 -8.74
C PHE A 122 0.04 20.05 -7.26
N LEU A 123 0.84 19.01 -6.95
CA LEU A 123 1.17 18.63 -5.57
C LEU A 123 1.93 19.74 -4.83
N SER A 124 2.74 20.54 -5.52
CA SER A 124 3.48 21.66 -4.89
C SER A 124 2.55 22.74 -4.33
N THR A 125 1.38 22.91 -4.94
CA THR A 125 0.37 23.90 -4.54
C THR A 125 -0.72 23.31 -3.66
N HIS A 126 -1.04 22.03 -3.81
CA HIS A 126 -2.07 21.35 -3.04
C HIS A 126 -1.63 21.12 -1.58
N LYS A 127 -2.52 21.43 -0.63
CA LYS A 127 -2.34 21.14 0.79
C LYS A 127 -3.45 20.22 1.29
N LEU A 128 -3.06 19.16 1.98
CA LEU A 128 -3.94 18.21 2.64
C LEU A 128 -4.15 18.71 4.08
N ILE A 129 -5.31 19.30 4.34
CA ILE A 129 -5.65 19.94 5.63
C ILE A 129 -6.87 19.31 6.29
N ASP A 130 -7.69 18.60 5.52
CA ASP A 130 -8.96 18.01 5.92
C ASP A 130 -9.40 16.90 4.95
N SER A 131 -10.56 16.31 5.22
CA SER A 131 -11.15 15.28 4.37
C SER A 131 -11.56 15.80 2.98
N TYR A 132 -11.91 17.09 2.87
CA TYR A 132 -12.32 17.69 1.60
C TYR A 132 -11.12 17.88 0.65
N SER A 133 -10.01 18.39 1.16
CA SER A 133 -8.73 18.46 0.44
C SER A 133 -8.22 17.07 0.07
N PHE A 134 -8.38 16.07 0.94
CA PHE A 134 -8.08 14.67 0.60
C PHE A 134 -8.92 14.19 -0.60
N TYR A 135 -10.23 14.41 -0.60
CA TYR A 135 -11.09 14.06 -1.74
C TYR A 135 -10.67 14.81 -3.01
N ARG A 136 -10.38 16.12 -2.90
CA ARG A 136 -9.95 16.95 -4.02
C ARG A 136 -8.64 16.45 -4.64
N LEU A 137 -7.69 15.97 -3.84
CA LEU A 137 -6.45 15.38 -4.32
C LEU A 137 -6.72 14.34 -5.42
N PHE A 138 -7.48 13.28 -5.11
CA PHE A 138 -7.78 12.21 -6.06
C PHE A 138 -8.65 12.67 -7.23
N ARG A 139 -9.59 13.58 -6.97
CA ARG A 139 -10.43 14.15 -8.04
C ARG A 139 -9.60 14.91 -9.07
N GLU A 140 -8.65 15.74 -8.66
CA GLU A 140 -7.80 16.48 -9.59
C GLU A 140 -6.74 15.57 -10.24
N LEU A 141 -6.18 14.61 -9.50
CA LEU A 141 -5.28 13.60 -10.08
C LEU A 141 -5.94 12.82 -11.22
N ASN A 142 -7.20 12.40 -11.06
CA ASN A 142 -7.96 11.72 -12.13
C ASN A 142 -8.23 12.59 -13.37
N LYS A 143 -8.15 13.92 -13.26
CA LYS A 143 -8.24 14.82 -14.42
C LYS A 143 -6.90 14.98 -15.12
N ILE A 144 -5.81 15.00 -14.34
CA ILE A 144 -4.44 15.18 -14.85
C ILE A 144 -3.95 13.89 -15.51
N ILE A 145 -4.08 12.78 -14.79
CA ILE A 145 -3.64 11.45 -15.22
C ILE A 145 -4.75 10.86 -16.07
N THR A 146 -4.71 11.20 -17.35
CA THR A 146 -5.50 10.55 -18.39
C THR A 146 -4.64 9.43 -18.99
N GLN A 147 -5.04 8.19 -18.72
CA GLN A 147 -4.56 7.03 -19.46
C GLN A 147 -5.28 6.97 -20.82
#